data_AF-A0A061R1M3-F1
#
_entry.id   AF-A0A061R1M3-F1
#
_cell.length_a   1.000
_cell.length_b   1.000
_cell.length_c   1.000
_cell.angle_alpha   90.00
_cell.angle_beta   90.00
_cell.angle_gamma   90.00
#
_symmetry.space_group_name_H-M   'P 1'
#
loop_
_entity.id
_entity.type
_entity.pdbx_description
1 polymer ?
#
loop_
_entity_poly.entity_id
_entity_poly.type
_entity_poly.pdbx_seq_one_letter_code
_entity_poly.pdbx_strand_id
1 'polypeptide(L)'
;HPCPPAGQVQPVAIPPRKARSAYILFSMDFRRTVRRDVSFNEATRLAAEKWKEVGAATKEKYEELAEKEREEYVSQQTLYLE
;
A
#
# COMPACT_ATOMS: atom_id res chain seq x y z
N HIS A 1 -14.05 11.26 27.85
CA HIS A 1 -12.87 10.43 27.55
C HIS A 1 -11.93 11.22 26.65
N PRO A 2 -10.71 11.57 27.09
CA PRO A 2 -9.72 12.23 26.24
C PRO A 2 -9.05 11.21 25.31
N CYS A 3 -8.86 11.60 24.05
CA CYS A 3 -8.14 10.84 23.03
C CYS A 3 -6.62 10.94 23.30
N PRO A 4 -5.84 9.85 23.24
CA PRO A 4 -4.40 9.91 23.48
C PRO A 4 -3.63 10.59 22.32
N PRO A 5 -2.47 11.22 22.61
CA PRO A 5 -1.72 12.00 21.64
C PRO A 5 -0.93 11.11 20.67
N ALA A 6 -0.75 11.63 19.46
CA ALA A 6 0.01 11.02 18.37
C ALA A 6 1.47 10.76 18.78
N GLY A 7 1.86 9.49 18.83
CA GLY A 7 3.25 9.08 19.04
C GLY A 7 3.35 7.58 19.30
N GLN A 8 3.90 6.84 18.33
CA GLN A 8 4.39 5.46 18.44
C GLN A 8 3.31 4.38 18.68
N VAL A 9 2.79 3.84 17.58
CA VAL A 9 1.91 2.65 17.60
C VAL A 9 2.79 1.40 17.74
N GLN A 10 2.91 0.87 18.95
CA GLN A 10 3.53 -0.43 19.24
C GLN A 10 2.61 -1.59 18.75
N PRO A 11 3.14 -2.81 18.51
CA PRO A 11 2.57 -3.75 17.57
C PRO A 11 1.33 -4.41 18.17
N VAL A 12 0.16 -3.89 17.80
CA VAL A 12 -1.08 -4.64 17.95
C VAL A 12 -0.94 -5.88 17.09
N ALA A 13 -1.24 -7.05 17.67
CA ALA A 13 -1.46 -8.33 17.00
C ALA A 13 -2.61 -8.23 15.98
N ILE A 14 -2.42 -7.41 14.95
CA ILE A 14 -3.25 -7.37 13.77
C ILE A 14 -2.70 -8.52 12.92
N PRO A 15 -3.52 -9.47 12.44
CA PRO A 15 -3.05 -10.40 11.41
C PRO A 15 -2.39 -9.54 10.36
N PRO A 16 -1.14 -9.82 9.99
CA PRO A 16 -0.39 -8.86 9.21
C PRO A 16 -1.24 -8.55 7.97
N ARG A 17 -1.23 -7.30 7.54
CA ARG A 17 -2.04 -6.94 6.38
C ARG A 17 -1.41 -7.58 5.16
N LYS A 18 -2.20 -8.35 4.39
CA LYS A 18 -1.79 -8.94 3.10
C LYS A 18 -0.84 -7.99 2.36
N ALA A 19 0.29 -8.54 1.92
CA ALA A 19 1.27 -7.83 1.11
C ALA A 19 0.58 -6.99 0.03
N ARG A 20 0.91 -5.70 -0.01
CA ARG A 20 0.34 -4.79 -1.00
C ARG A 20 0.98 -5.10 -2.35
N SER A 21 0.16 -5.38 -3.36
CA SER A 21 0.70 -5.56 -4.73
C SER A 21 1.21 -4.23 -5.30
N ALA A 22 2.02 -4.33 -6.35
CA ALA A 22 2.56 -3.17 -7.06
C ALA A 22 1.49 -2.13 -7.42
N TYR A 23 0.32 -2.61 -7.86
CA TYR A 23 -0.84 -1.77 -8.17
C TYR A 23 -1.44 -1.07 -6.92
N ILE A 24 -1.46 -1.73 -5.76
CA ILE A 24 -1.98 -1.13 -4.52
C ILE A 24 -1.03 -0.03 -4.04
N LEU A 25 0.29 -0.25 -4.13
CA LEU A 25 1.28 0.78 -3.83
C LEU A 25 1.14 1.98 -4.78
N PHE A 26 1.04 1.71 -6.08
CA PHE A 26 0.81 2.74 -7.09
C PHE A 26 -0.48 3.52 -6.86
N SER A 27 -1.62 2.84 -6.65
CA SER A 27 -2.91 3.52 -6.41
C SER A 27 -2.92 4.30 -5.09
N MET A 28 -2.20 3.85 -4.06
CA MET A 28 -2.00 4.59 -2.82
C MET A 28 -1.17 5.87 -2.98
N ASP A 29 -0.18 5.85 -3.88
CA ASP A 29 0.66 6.99 -4.19
C ASP A 29 -0.06 7.95 -5.15
N PHE A 30 -0.74 7.38 -6.14
CA PHE A 30 -1.57 8.10 -7.09
C PHE A 30 -2.69 8.86 -6.39
N ARG A 31 -3.42 8.26 -5.44
CA ARG A 31 -4.44 8.99 -4.66
C ARG A 31 -3.87 10.09 -3.76
N ARG A 32 -2.58 10.01 -3.36
CA ARG A 32 -1.90 11.08 -2.61
C ARG A 32 -1.54 12.24 -3.54
N THR A 33 -1.23 11.91 -4.79
CA THR A 33 -0.88 12.86 -5.85
C THR A 33 -2.12 13.52 -6.47
N VAL A 34 -3.21 12.76 -6.60
CA VAL A 34 -4.50 13.26 -7.05
C VAL A 34 -5.10 14.16 -5.97
N ARG A 35 -5.64 15.31 -6.40
CA ARG A 35 -6.31 16.27 -5.52
C ARG A 35 -7.38 15.57 -4.68
N ARG A 36 -7.51 15.97 -3.40
CA ARG A 36 -8.51 15.41 -2.47
C ARG A 36 -9.96 15.55 -2.93
N ASP A 37 -10.23 16.41 -3.91
CA ASP A 37 -11.55 16.64 -4.51
C ASP A 37 -12.01 15.55 -5.48
N VAL A 38 -11.13 14.64 -5.90
CA VAL A 38 -11.50 13.59 -6.86
C VAL A 38 -12.16 12.44 -6.11
N SER A 39 -13.33 12.00 -6.58
CA SER A 39 -14.04 10.88 -5.98
C SER A 39 -13.20 9.60 -6.01
N PHE A 40 -13.33 8.76 -4.98
CA PHE A 40 -12.60 7.49 -4.89
C PHE A 40 -12.76 6.62 -6.16
N ASN A 41 -13.95 6.63 -6.75
CA ASN A 41 -14.23 5.91 -7.99
C ASN A 41 -13.43 6.45 -9.19
N GLU A 42 -13.35 7.77 -9.34
CA GLU A 42 -12.58 8.43 -10.39
C GLU A 42 -11.08 8.24 -10.18
N ALA A 43 -10.60 8.42 -8.95
CA ALA A 43 -9.19 8.18 -8.62
C ALA A 43 -8.77 6.73 -8.91
N THR A 44 -9.63 5.76 -8.61
CA THR A 44 -9.36 4.34 -8.89
C THR A 44 -9.35 4.03 -10.38
N ARG A 45 -10.29 4.61 -11.16
CA ARG A 45 -10.28 4.49 -12.63
C ARG A 45 -9.03 5.09 -13.25
N LEU A 46 -8.71 6.33 -12.88
CA LEU A 46 -7.50 7.02 -13.34
C LEU A 46 -6.23 6.27 -12.95
N ALA A 47 -6.16 5.72 -11.74
CA ALA A 47 -5.04 4.87 -11.32
C ALA A 47 -4.93 3.61 -12.18
N ALA A 48 -6.04 2.95 -12.51
CA ALA A 48 -6.03 1.76 -13.36
C ALA A 48 -5.60 2.06 -14.80
N GLU A 49 -6.07 3.17 -15.37
CA GLU A 49 -5.65 3.63 -16.69
C GLU A 49 -4.17 4.02 -16.69
N LYS A 50 -3.75 4.83 -15.73
CA LYS A 50 -2.34 5.20 -15.57
C LYS A 50 -1.47 3.97 -15.34
N TRP A 51 -1.93 2.99 -14.56
CA TRP A 51 -1.18 1.75 -14.35
C TRP A 51 -0.96 0.97 -15.64
N LYS A 52 -1.93 0.97 -16.56
CA LYS A 52 -1.77 0.36 -17.89
C LYS A 52 -0.81 1.16 -18.77
N GLU A 53 -0.86 2.49 -18.68
CA GLU A 53 0.04 3.40 -19.40
C GLU A 53 1.46 3.46 -18.82
N VAL A 54 1.66 3.18 -17.52
CA VAL A 54 3.01 3.19 -16.96
C VAL A 54 3.84 2.09 -17.62
N GLY A 55 5.02 2.46 -18.09
CA GLY A 55 5.95 1.54 -18.73
C GLY A 55 6.40 0.43 -17.79
N ALA A 56 6.99 -0.62 -18.37
CA ALA A 56 7.53 -1.76 -17.63
C ALA A 56 8.49 -1.33 -16.51
N ALA A 57 9.32 -0.30 -16.73
CA ALA A 57 10.25 0.21 -15.73
C ALA A 57 9.56 0.69 -14.43
N THR A 58 8.42 1.38 -14.56
CA THR A 58 7.67 1.83 -13.38
C THR A 58 7.00 0.65 -12.70
N LYS A 59 6.43 -0.28 -13.47
CA LYS A 59 5.81 -1.49 -12.91
C LYS A 59 6.83 -2.33 -12.15
N GLU A 60 8.00 -2.58 -12.75
CA GLU A 60 9.11 -3.32 -12.18
C GLU A 60 9.57 -2.70 -10.86
N LYS A 61 9.73 -1.36 -10.81
CA LYS A 61 10.04 -0.65 -9.56
C LYS A 61 8.99 -0.91 -8.46
N TYR A 62 7.70 -0.86 -8.79
CA TYR A 62 6.63 -1.13 -7.82
C TYR A 62 6.46 -2.62 -7.52
N GLU A 63 6.83 -3.51 -8.43
CA GLU A 63 6.86 -4.97 -8.24
C GLU A 63 7.98 -5.36 -7.28
N GLU A 64 9.18 -4.80 -7.41
CA GLU A 64 10.28 -4.99 -6.46
C GLU A 64 9.89 -4.47 -5.05
N LEU A 65 9.27 -3.30 -4.98
CA LEU A 65 8.73 -2.76 -3.73
C LEU A 65 7.66 -3.66 -3.12
N ALA A 66 6.77 -4.23 -3.94
CA ALA A 66 5.72 -5.12 -3.50
C ALA A 66 6.25 -6.50 -3.07
N GLU A 67 7.30 -6.99 -3.74
CA GLU A 67 7.99 -8.22 -3.38
C GLU A 67 8.68 -8.07 -2.03
N LYS A 68 9.40 -6.96 -1.81
CA LYS A 68 10.01 -6.66 -0.52
C LYS A 68 8.98 -6.57 0.61
N GLU A 69 7.88 -5.82 0.42
CA GLU A 69 6.78 -5.76 1.40
C GLU A 69 6.15 -7.14 1.61
N ARG A 70 6.10 -8.00 0.58
CA ARG A 70 5.63 -9.38 0.69
C ARG A 70 6.56 -10.23 1.55
N GLU A 71 7.86 -10.11 1.36
CA GLU A 71 8.84 -10.85 2.17
C GLU A 71 8.78 -10.43 3.63
N GLU A 72 8.73 -9.12 3.89
CA GLU A 72 8.57 -8.57 5.25
C GLU A 72 7.24 -9.03 5.86
N TYR A 73 6.17 -9.03 5.08
CA TYR A 73 4.86 -9.54 5.48
C TYR A 73 4.87 -11.03 5.81
N VAL A 74 5.53 -11.86 5.00
CA VAL A 74 5.66 -13.30 5.22
C VAL A 74 6.50 -13.56 6.47
N SER A 75 7.61 -12.86 6.65
CA SER A 75 8.44 -12.97 7.84
C SER A 75 7.68 -12.59 9.11
N GLN A 76 6.92 -11.48 9.07
CA GLN A 76 6.03 -11.08 10.17
C GLN A 76 4.90 -12.07 10.41
N GLN A 77 4.33 -12.68 9.36
CA GLN A 77 3.35 -13.77 9.49
C GLN A 77 3.94 -14.97 10.19
N THR A 78 5.13 -15.41 9.77
CA THR A 78 5.82 -16.56 10.36
C THR A 78 6.11 -16.31 11.83
N LEU A 79 6.62 -15.13 12.20
CA LEU A 79 6.86 -14.75 13.59
C LEU A 79 5.57 -14.67 14.42
N TYR A 80 4.44 -14.32 13.80
CA TYR A 80 3.14 -14.27 14.49
C TYR A 80 2.54 -15.67 14.74
N LEU A 81 2.89 -16.65 13.90
CA LEU A 81 2.38 -18.01 13.96
C LEU A 81 3.23 -18.94 14.84
N GLU A 82 4.44 -18.50 15.24
CA GLU A 82 5.33 -19.16 16.20
C GLU A 82 5.07 -18.66 17.62
#